data_AF-A0A354ZI05-F1
#
_entry.id   AF-A0A354ZI05-F1
#
_cell.length_a   1.000
_cell.length_b   1.000
_cell.length_c   1.000
_cell.angle_alpha   90.00
_cell.angle_beta   90.00
_cell.angle_gamma   90.00
#
_symmetry.space_group_name_H-M   'P 1'
#
loop_
_entity.id
_entity.type
_entity.pdbx_description
1 polymer ?
#
loop_
_entity_poly.entity_id
_entity_poly.type
_entity_poly.pdbx_seq_one_letter_code
_entity_poly.pdbx_strand_id
1 'polypeptide(L)'
;MRHGRKTPSAKVDGFKTHVSTDGSFVVSVVTMAANKPDAKPLPEVLEQCEANGVKPREVVGDSAYCNWPIKVSLALDGRYPKSM
;
A
#
# COMPACT_ATOMS: atom_id res chain seq x y z
N MET A 1 -15.80 -4.21 -5.44
CA MET A 1 -16.18 -3.69 -4.09
C MET A 1 -16.12 -2.17 -4.07
N ARG A 2 -17.04 -1.49 -3.36
CA ARG A 2 -16.92 -0.05 -3.05
C ARG A 2 -16.08 0.10 -1.79
N HIS A 3 -14.85 0.60 -1.93
CA HIS A 3 -13.91 0.75 -0.82
C HIS A 3 -14.42 1.78 0.21
N GLY A 4 -14.07 1.59 1.49
CA GLY A 4 -14.15 2.68 2.46
C GLY A 4 -15.57 3.06 2.89
N ARG A 5 -16.46 2.09 3.08
CA ARG A 5 -17.85 2.33 3.46
C ARG A 5 -18.26 1.50 4.67
N LYS A 6 -18.98 2.16 5.59
CA LYS A 6 -19.60 1.52 6.76
C LYS A 6 -21.01 1.02 6.44
N THR A 7 -21.72 1.72 5.56
CA THR A 7 -23.04 1.33 5.02
C THR A 7 -23.13 1.68 3.53
N PRO A 8 -24.18 1.28 2.78
CA PRO A 8 -24.34 1.66 1.37
C PRO A 8 -24.37 3.17 1.12
N SER A 9 -24.80 3.97 2.10
CA SER A 9 -24.87 5.44 2.02
C SER A 9 -23.73 6.15 2.75
N ALA A 10 -23.15 5.55 3.79
CA ALA A 10 -22.11 6.17 4.61
C ALA A 10 -20.70 5.70 4.24
N LYS A 11 -19.84 6.67 3.90
CA LYS A 11 -18.39 6.45 3.82
C LYS A 11 -17.81 6.37 5.24
N VAL A 12 -16.71 5.65 5.38
CA VAL A 12 -15.87 5.78 6.56
C VAL A 12 -15.28 7.19 6.55
N ASP A 13 -15.43 7.88 7.68
CA ASP A 13 -14.76 9.13 7.97
C ASP A 13 -13.67 8.87 9.02
N GLY A 14 -12.50 9.45 8.82
CA GLY A 14 -11.29 9.15 9.58
C GLY A 14 -10.08 8.81 8.72
N PHE A 15 -9.01 8.41 9.40
CA PHE A 15 -7.70 8.15 8.80
C PHE A 15 -7.27 6.71 9.00
N LYS A 16 -6.45 6.22 8.07
CA LYS A 16 -5.70 4.98 8.22
C LYS A 16 -4.24 5.26 7.91
N THR A 17 -3.36 4.46 8.50
CA THR A 17 -1.92 4.63 8.37
C THR A 17 -1.29 3.33 7.90
N HIS A 18 -0.41 3.45 6.91
CA HIS A 18 0.45 2.38 6.43
C HIS A 18 1.81 2.56 7.11
N VAL A 19 2.21 1.58 7.91
CA VAL A 19 3.49 1.57 8.61
C VAL A 19 4.32 0.43 8.05
N SER A 20 5.56 0.71 7.68
CA SER A 20 6.55 -0.31 7.30
C SER A 20 7.70 -0.30 8.29
N THR A 21 8.18 -1.49 8.62
CA THR A 21 9.23 -1.70 9.59
C THR A 21 10.32 -2.61 9.04
N ASP A 22 11.55 -2.37 9.43
CA ASP A 22 12.68 -3.30 9.27
C ASP A 22 13.24 -3.64 10.65
N GLY A 23 13.02 -4.87 11.10
CA GLY A 23 13.25 -5.27 12.49
C GLY A 23 12.47 -4.39 13.48
N SER A 24 13.20 -3.66 14.33
CA SER A 24 12.63 -2.74 15.32
C SER A 24 12.51 -1.30 14.84
N PHE A 25 12.90 -0.99 13.60
CA PHE A 25 12.88 0.36 13.05
C PHE A 25 11.65 0.59 12.19
N VAL A 26 11.03 1.75 12.35
CA VAL A 26 10.02 2.24 11.41
C VAL A 26 10.74 2.91 10.24
N VAL A 27 10.43 2.48 9.02
CA VAL A 27 11.11 2.92 7.78
C VAL A 27 10.18 3.61 6.80
N SER A 28 8.87 3.61 7.05
CA SER A 28 7.88 4.41 6.32
C SER A 28 6.60 4.57 7.14
N VAL A 29 6.00 5.76 7.08
CA VAL A 29 4.68 6.06 7.66
C VAL A 29 3.89 6.93 6.68
N VAL A 30 2.80 6.39 6.13
CA VAL A 30 1.92 7.12 5.20
C VAL A 30 0.50 7.08 5.73
N THR A 31 -0.05 8.25 6.07
CA THR A 31 -1.44 8.40 6.54
C THR A 31 -2.33 8.92 5.42
N MET A 32 -3.50 8.31 5.28
CA MET A 32 -4.50 8.74 4.30
C MET A 32 -5.91 8.67 4.87
N ALA A 33 -6.86 9.31 4.18
CA ALA A 33 -8.28 9.13 4.49
C ALA A 33 -8.66 7.64 4.39
N ALA A 34 -9.33 7.13 5.42
CA ALA A 34 -9.67 5.72 5.58
C ALA A 34 -10.53 5.17 4.42
N ASN A 35 -11.28 6.06 3.75
CA ASN A 35 -12.14 5.70 2.64
C ASN A 35 -11.45 5.55 1.27
N LYS A 36 -10.12 5.74 1.21
CA LYS A 36 -9.34 5.59 -0.03
C LYS A 36 -8.74 4.18 -0.13
N PRO A 37 -8.58 3.61 -1.34
CA PRO A 37 -7.96 2.29 -1.51
C PRO A 37 -6.51 2.24 -1.01
N ASP A 38 -6.11 1.14 -0.38
CA ASP A 38 -4.75 0.88 0.12
C ASP A 38 -3.69 0.84 -0.99
N ALA A 39 -4.14 0.66 -2.22
CA ALA A 39 -3.28 0.64 -3.39
C ALA A 39 -2.64 2.02 -3.66
N LYS A 40 -3.30 3.12 -3.25
CA LYS A 40 -2.81 4.50 -3.49
C LYS A 40 -1.52 4.87 -2.74
N PRO A 41 -1.36 4.57 -1.43
CA PRO A 41 -0.16 4.95 -0.69
C PRO A 41 1.06 4.06 -0.97
N LEU A 42 0.90 2.91 -1.62
CA LEU A 42 2.00 1.96 -1.84
C LEU A 42 3.25 2.59 -2.52
N PRO A 43 3.13 3.39 -3.60
CA PRO A 43 4.31 4.02 -4.20
C PRO A 43 5.08 4.93 -3.23
N GLU A 44 4.36 5.73 -2.44
CA GLU A 44 4.96 6.63 -1.43
C GLU A 44 5.62 5.84 -0.30
N VAL A 45 4.99 4.74 0.14
CA VAL A 45 5.59 3.83 1.13
C VAL A 45 6.92 3.28 0.63
N LEU A 46 6.98 2.85 -0.62
CA LEU A 46 8.21 2.30 -1.22
C LEU A 46 9.31 3.35 -1.36
N GLU A 47 8.94 4.58 -1.76
CA GLU A 47 9.88 5.71 -1.83
C GLU A 47 10.46 6.06 -0.44
N GLN A 48 9.62 6.12 0.60
CA GLN A 48 10.07 6.35 1.97
C GLN A 48 10.99 5.22 2.47
N CYS A 49 10.66 3.96 2.17
CA CYS A 49 11.54 2.83 2.51
C CYS A 49 12.92 2.99 1.86
N GLU A 50 12.95 3.28 0.55
CA GLU A 50 14.20 3.42 -0.20
C GLU A 50 15.04 4.61 0.30
N ALA A 51 14.40 5.74 0.59
CA ALA A 51 15.05 6.91 1.19
C ALA A 51 15.66 6.60 2.57
N ASN A 52 15.09 5.65 3.31
CA ASN A 52 15.59 5.17 4.60
C ASN A 52 16.54 3.96 4.48
N GLY A 53 17.04 3.67 3.26
CA GLY A 53 18.04 2.62 3.02
C GLY A 53 17.48 1.20 2.95
N VAL A 54 16.16 1.04 2.98
CA VAL A 54 15.49 -0.26 2.87
C VAL A 54 14.87 -0.39 1.48
N LYS A 55 15.33 -1.37 0.70
CA LYS A 55 14.76 -1.67 -0.62
C LYS A 55 13.95 -2.97 -0.56
N PRO A 56 12.61 -2.90 -0.50
CA PRO A 56 11.75 -4.08 -0.51
C PRO A 56 12.00 -4.92 -1.77
N ARG A 57 12.17 -6.24 -1.62
CA ARG A 57 12.40 -7.16 -2.74
C ARG A 57 11.10 -7.62 -3.40
N GLU A 58 10.03 -7.69 -2.63
CA GLU A 58 8.74 -8.20 -3.06
C GLU A 58 7.63 -7.45 -2.33
N VAL A 59 6.50 -7.24 -3.02
CA VAL A 59 5.27 -6.70 -2.43
C VAL A 59 4.19 -7.77 -2.40
N VAL A 60 3.93 -8.27 -1.19
CA VAL A 60 2.85 -9.23 -0.92
C VAL A 60 1.63 -8.46 -0.39
N GLY A 61 0.43 -8.92 -0.74
CA GLY A 61 -0.82 -8.29 -0.31
C GLY A 61 -1.96 -9.29 -0.35
N ASP A 62 -2.92 -9.13 0.55
CA ASP A 62 -4.10 -9.99 0.64
C ASP A 62 -5.02 -9.75 -0.57
N SER A 63 -5.23 -10.79 -1.37
CA SER A 63 -6.07 -10.77 -2.56
C SER A 63 -7.57 -10.78 -2.25
N ALA A 64 -8.00 -11.04 -1.01
CA ALA A 64 -9.42 -11.11 -0.65
C ALA A 64 -10.15 -9.76 -0.83
N TYR A 65 -9.42 -8.64 -0.68
CA TYR A 65 -10.00 -7.29 -0.74
C TYR A 65 -9.26 -6.31 -1.67
N CYS A 66 -8.23 -6.76 -2.38
CA CYS A 66 -7.45 -5.91 -3.29
C CYS A 66 -7.97 -5.95 -4.73
N ASN A 67 -8.15 -4.77 -5.34
CA ASN A 67 -8.28 -4.66 -6.79
C ASN A 67 -6.87 -4.69 -7.41
N TRP A 68 -6.60 -5.67 -8.27
CA TRP A 68 -5.25 -6.10 -8.68
C TRP A 68 -4.48 -5.34 -9.79
N PRO A 69 -4.82 -4.11 -10.26
CA PRO A 69 -3.97 -3.45 -11.26
C PRO A 69 -2.56 -3.04 -10.78
N ILE A 70 -2.36 -2.81 -9.47
CA ILE A 70 -1.16 -2.10 -8.98
C ILE A 70 0.09 -2.97 -8.95
N LYS A 71 -0.01 -4.26 -8.64
CA LYS A 71 1.15 -5.16 -8.74
C LYS A 71 1.61 -5.32 -10.18
N VAL A 72 0.65 -5.44 -11.12
CA VAL A 72 0.95 -5.56 -12.55
C VAL A 72 1.64 -4.31 -13.05
N SER A 73 1.17 -3.10 -12.71
CA SER A 73 1.83 -1.86 -13.12
C SER A 73 3.23 -1.70 -12.51
N LEU A 74 3.41 -2.00 -11.22
CA LEU A 74 4.72 -1.89 -10.56
C LEU A 74 5.73 -2.93 -11.05
N ALA A 75 5.27 -4.12 -11.47
CA ALA A 75 6.11 -5.14 -12.08
C ALA A 75 6.46 -4.83 -13.54
N LEU A 76 5.68 -3.98 -14.23
CA LEU A 76 5.96 -3.52 -15.59
C LEU A 76 7.01 -2.41 -15.62
N ASP A 77 7.11 -1.60 -14.56
CA ASP A 77 8.13 -0.54 -14.43
C ASP A 77 9.55 -1.06 -14.12
N GLY A 78 9.74 -2.38 -14.04
CA GLY A 78 11.06 -3.03 -13.91
C GLY A 78 11.76 -2.86 -12.56
N ARG A 79 11.15 -2.16 -11.60
CA ARG A 79 11.74 -1.88 -10.27
C ARG A 79 11.64 -3.04 -9.28
N TYR A 80 10.68 -3.95 -9.48
CA TYR A 80 10.47 -5.11 -8.59
C TYR A 80 10.25 -6.38 -9.43
N PRO A 81 10.75 -7.55 -8.99
CA PRO A 81 10.62 -8.80 -9.72
C PRO A 81 9.14 -9.15 -9.93
N LYS A 82 8.81 -9.66 -11.12
CA LYS A 82 7.52 -10.31 -11.37
C LYS A 82 7.41 -11.50 -10.42
N SER A 83 6.55 -11.43 -9.41
CA SER A 83 6.22 -12.61 -8.62
C SER A 83 5.62 -13.67 -9.56
N MET A 84 6.14 -14.90 -9.51
CA MET A 84 5.54 -16.07 -10.18
C MET A 84 4.09 -16.28 -9.74
#